data_AF-A0A813AJS9-F1
#
_entry.id   AF-A0A813AJS9-F1
#
_cell.length_a   1.000
_cell.length_b   1.000
_cell.length_c   1.000
_cell.angle_alpha   90.00
_cell.angle_beta   90.00
_cell.angle_gamma   90.00
#
_symmetry.space_group_name_H-M   'P 1'
#
loop_
_entity.id
_entity.type
_entity.pdbx_description
1 polymer ?
#
loop_
_entity_poly.entity_id
_entity_poly.type
_entity_poly.pdbx_seq_one_letter_code
_entity_poly.pdbx_strand_id
1 'polypeptide(L)'
;DFGCDLISSVAMALVDSEAAFAQRCKEVDAEGLFGQLAAQGLTTFAKLAYACGTPQEKPTSAEFEAFTGRVLGAAPRLGDVSLLKRLMFEAATFVIAQLKQAVQSESTEAPRRLPAAEKMAREVEQRNRLAGVNIERELADREAFLIMAAEVRDLRPRVDGSFPMSVALDALRTDPRITMFLMAMPFKRSVAVDVDRPPTPPGAAAAAKTRSAKRREREKRRRDAEAAKRTGADPPRRADPPNKGARLTPPAELASCHQKTVDGKPICWSHNLK
;
A
#
# COMPACT_ATOMS: atom_id res chain seq x y z
N ASP A 1 8.58 -7.10 34.86
CA ASP A 1 9.83 -6.81 34.12
C ASP A 1 9.76 -6.97 32.59
N PHE A 2 8.75 -7.60 32.00
CA PHE A 2 8.61 -7.74 30.52
C PHE A 2 8.45 -6.43 29.71
N GLY A 3 8.20 -5.29 30.35
CA GLY A 3 7.96 -4.02 29.66
C GLY A 3 9.24 -3.27 29.26
N CYS A 4 10.33 -3.42 30.01
CA CYS A 4 11.57 -2.66 29.78
C CYS A 4 12.35 -3.21 28.58
N ASP A 5 12.41 -4.53 28.45
CA ASP A 5 13.07 -5.22 27.34
C ASP A 5 12.37 -4.99 25.99
N LEU A 6 11.05 -4.76 26.03
CA LEU A 6 10.25 -4.49 24.84
C LEU A 6 10.56 -3.10 24.25
N ILE A 7 10.86 -2.12 25.09
CA ILE A 7 11.30 -0.77 24.68
C ILE A 7 12.77 -0.83 24.22
N SER A 8 13.59 -1.63 24.90
CA SER A 8 15.03 -1.79 24.66
C SER A 8 15.37 -2.19 23.23
N SER A 9 14.71 -3.21 22.69
CA SER A 9 15.01 -3.68 21.34
C SER A 9 14.47 -2.78 20.22
N VAL A 10 13.44 -1.98 20.48
CA VAL A 10 12.77 -1.18 19.45
C VAL A 10 13.56 0.08 19.12
N ALA A 11 14.20 0.70 20.11
CA ALA A 11 15.01 1.91 19.91
C ALA A 11 16.27 1.65 19.05
N MET A 12 16.96 0.52 19.29
CA MET A 12 18.15 0.10 18.54
C MET A 12 17.92 -0.08 17.03
N ALA A 13 16.76 -0.59 16.64
CA ALA A 13 16.43 -0.82 15.23
C ALA A 13 15.66 0.36 14.59
N LEU A 14 15.21 1.34 15.39
CA LEU A 14 14.50 2.52 14.91
C LEU A 14 15.45 3.55 14.28
N VAL A 15 16.63 3.73 14.87
CA VAL A 15 17.59 4.76 14.45
C VAL A 15 18.13 4.51 13.03
N ASP A 16 18.27 3.23 12.65
CA ASP A 16 18.77 2.80 11.35
C ASP A 16 17.67 2.47 10.32
N SER A 17 16.39 2.48 10.72
CA SER A 17 15.27 2.14 9.82
C SER A 17 14.86 3.33 8.95
N GLU A 18 15.00 3.18 7.63
CA GLU A 18 14.55 4.17 6.65
C GLU A 18 13.01 4.31 6.67
N ALA A 19 12.28 3.22 6.90
CA ALA A 19 10.82 3.24 6.97
C ALA A 19 10.32 4.02 8.19
N ALA A 20 10.95 3.84 9.35
CA ALA A 20 10.62 4.59 10.57
C ALA A 20 10.91 6.10 10.39
N PHE A 21 12.04 6.44 9.77
CA PHE A 21 12.39 7.81 9.45
C PHE A 21 11.40 8.45 8.47
N ALA A 22 11.04 7.75 7.40
CA ALA A 22 10.05 8.22 6.43
C ALA A 22 8.67 8.42 7.05
N GLN A 23 8.25 7.55 7.97
CA GLN A 23 6.98 7.71 8.69
C GLN A 23 7.00 8.98 9.56
N ARG A 24 8.04 9.18 10.37
CA ARG A 24 8.12 10.37 11.23
C ARG A 24 8.25 11.66 10.45
N CYS A 25 8.96 11.65 9.32
CA CYS A 25 8.99 12.80 8.42
C CYS A 25 7.59 13.16 7.91
N LYS A 26 6.74 12.17 7.57
CA LYS A 26 5.33 12.41 7.17
C LYS A 26 4.45 12.94 8.31
N GLU A 27 4.76 12.60 9.55
CA GLU A 27 4.05 13.09 10.73
C GLU A 27 4.45 14.52 11.09
N VAL A 28 5.71 14.88 10.87
CA VAL A 28 6.26 16.22 11.13
C VAL A 28 5.97 17.19 9.99
N ASP A 29 6.00 16.71 8.74
CA ASP A 29 5.76 17.51 7.54
C ASP A 29 4.97 16.75 6.47
N ALA A 30 3.95 17.41 5.91
CA ALA A 30 3.14 16.88 4.82
C ALA A 30 3.60 17.38 3.43
N GLU A 31 4.51 18.37 3.37
CA GLU A 31 4.82 19.14 2.16
C GLU A 31 6.10 18.73 1.42
N GLY A 32 6.87 17.76 1.93
CA GLY A 32 7.90 17.07 1.14
C GLY A 32 9.34 17.24 1.63
N LEU A 33 9.56 17.67 2.88
CA LEU A 33 10.86 17.72 3.53
C LEU A 33 11.64 16.40 3.40
N PHE A 34 10.94 15.26 3.50
CA PHE A 34 11.54 13.93 3.31
C PHE A 34 12.22 13.78 1.94
N GLY A 35 11.61 14.30 0.86
CA GLY A 35 12.18 14.22 -0.48
C GLY A 35 13.47 15.03 -0.61
N GLN A 36 13.53 16.19 0.04
CA GLN A 36 14.72 17.05 0.07
C GLN A 36 15.85 16.43 0.91
N LEU A 37 15.52 15.82 2.06
CA LEU A 37 16.48 15.07 2.87
C LEU A 37 16.99 13.82 2.15
N ALA A 38 16.11 13.08 1.49
CA ALA A 38 16.46 11.90 0.70
C ALA A 38 17.37 12.24 -0.48
N ALA A 39 17.16 13.39 -1.14
CA ALA A 39 18.04 13.87 -2.21
C ALA A 39 19.48 14.12 -1.73
N GLN A 40 19.66 14.47 -0.45
CA GLN A 40 20.97 14.63 0.20
C GLN A 40 21.49 13.32 0.84
N GLY A 41 20.80 12.19 0.64
CA GLY A 41 21.17 10.89 1.21
C GLY A 41 20.86 10.72 2.70
N LEU A 42 20.14 11.67 3.31
CA LEU A 42 19.73 11.65 4.71
C LEU A 42 18.44 10.83 4.87
N THR A 43 18.59 9.50 4.83
CA THR A 43 17.48 8.54 4.82
C THR A 43 17.16 7.91 6.18
N THR A 44 17.98 8.15 7.21
CA THR A 44 17.82 7.57 8.56
C THR A 44 18.05 8.59 9.66
N PHE A 45 17.55 8.32 10.88
CA PHE A 45 17.80 9.17 12.04
C PHE A 45 19.29 9.24 12.39
N ALA A 46 20.04 8.14 12.25
CA ALA A 46 21.50 8.14 12.43
C ALA A 46 22.17 9.19 11.52
N LYS A 47 21.91 9.11 10.21
CA LYS A 47 22.53 10.01 9.23
C LYS A 47 22.17 11.47 9.51
N LEU A 48 20.92 11.74 9.86
CA LEU A 48 20.46 13.09 10.19
C LEU A 48 21.11 13.62 11.49
N ALA A 49 21.21 12.80 12.52
CA ALA A 49 21.79 13.20 13.81
C ALA A 49 23.28 13.55 13.73
N TYR A 50 24.02 12.91 12.81
CA TYR A 50 25.44 13.20 12.54
C TYR A 50 25.67 14.15 11.36
N ALA A 51 24.61 14.65 10.71
CA ALA A 51 24.74 15.51 9.53
C ALA A 51 25.21 16.93 9.86
N CYS A 52 24.89 17.43 11.06
CA CYS A 52 25.23 18.76 11.52
C CYS A 52 25.69 18.68 12.98
N GLY A 53 26.98 18.38 13.15
CA GLY A 53 27.62 18.21 14.45
C GLY A 53 27.51 16.79 15.00
N THR A 54 27.84 16.63 16.29
CA THR A 54 27.69 15.37 17.00
C THR A 54 26.44 15.40 17.86
N PRO A 55 25.77 14.27 18.14
CA PRO A 55 24.59 14.24 18.99
C PRO A 55 24.80 14.84 20.39
N GLN A 56 26.04 14.90 20.87
CA GLN A 56 26.41 15.40 22.19
C GLN A 56 26.65 16.92 22.21
N GLU A 57 27.04 17.52 21.09
CA GLU A 57 27.35 18.94 20.96
C GLU A 57 26.33 19.64 20.07
N LYS A 58 25.71 20.70 20.59
CA LYS A 58 24.74 21.46 19.81
C LYS A 58 25.45 22.16 18.65
N PRO A 59 25.01 21.98 17.39
CA PRO A 59 25.64 22.64 16.26
C PRO A 59 25.55 24.17 16.37
N THR A 60 26.61 24.83 15.91
CA THR A 60 26.72 26.29 15.92
C THR A 60 25.69 26.90 14.95
N SER A 61 25.21 28.13 15.20
CA SER A 61 24.23 28.78 14.31
C SER A 61 24.69 28.81 12.85
N ALA A 62 25.97 29.10 12.61
CA ALA A 62 26.55 29.14 11.27
C ALA A 62 26.55 27.78 10.55
N GLU A 63 26.83 26.69 11.27
CA GLU A 63 26.83 25.33 10.71
C GLU A 63 25.41 24.89 10.36
N PHE A 64 24.45 25.21 11.24
CA PHE A 64 23.05 24.92 11.00
C PHE A 64 22.48 25.74 9.83
N GLU A 65 22.85 27.01 9.70
CA GLU A 65 22.47 27.85 8.55
C GLU A 65 23.04 27.28 7.24
N ALA A 66 24.32 26.91 7.21
CA ALA A 66 24.93 26.27 6.04
C ALA A 66 24.24 24.93 5.69
N PHE A 67 23.87 24.14 6.71
CA PHE A 67 23.14 22.89 6.52
C PHE A 67 21.73 23.12 5.96
N THR A 68 20.97 24.06 6.52
CA THR A 68 19.64 24.41 6.01
C THR A 68 19.68 24.90 4.57
N GLY A 69 20.69 25.70 4.20
CA GLY A 69 20.88 26.17 2.83
C GLY A 69 21.13 25.04 1.83
N ARG A 70 21.78 23.94 2.25
CA ARG A 70 22.01 22.76 1.41
C ARG A 70 20.77 21.88 1.25
N VAL A 71 19.99 21.71 2.32
CA VAL A 71 18.81 20.82 2.32
C VAL A 71 17.59 21.51 1.71
N LEU A 72 17.30 22.73 2.15
CA LEU A 72 16.07 23.47 1.82
C LEU A 72 16.28 24.51 0.70
N GLY A 73 17.52 24.85 0.36
CA GLY A 73 17.88 25.85 -0.64
C GLY A 73 18.07 27.27 -0.08
N ALA A 74 18.23 28.25 -0.98
CA ALA A 74 18.71 29.60 -0.67
C ALA A 74 17.75 30.50 0.14
N ALA A 75 16.48 30.13 0.31
CA ALA A 75 15.49 30.91 1.05
C ALA A 75 14.44 30.02 1.73
N PRO A 76 14.80 29.26 2.78
CA PRO A 76 13.87 28.39 3.48
C PRO A 76 12.84 29.22 4.25
N ARG A 77 11.58 28.75 4.28
CA ARG A 77 10.56 29.40 5.11
C ARG A 77 10.92 29.18 6.58
N LEU A 78 10.60 30.17 7.42
CA LEU A 78 10.88 30.07 8.86
C LEU A 78 10.19 28.85 9.50
N GLY A 79 9.04 28.45 8.97
CA GLY A 79 8.34 27.20 9.35
C GLY A 79 9.19 25.96 9.07
N ASP A 80 9.69 25.79 7.85
CA ASP A 80 10.49 24.62 7.42
C ASP A 80 11.77 24.47 8.25
N VAL A 81 12.40 25.60 8.57
CA VAL A 81 13.57 25.64 9.47
C VAL A 81 13.21 25.15 10.87
N SER A 82 12.05 25.52 11.41
CA SER A 82 11.61 25.05 12.73
C SER A 82 11.32 23.54 12.74
N LEU A 83 10.75 22.99 11.66
CA LEU A 83 10.47 21.57 11.52
C LEU A 83 11.76 20.75 11.41
N LEU A 84 12.74 21.23 10.63
CA LEU A 84 14.04 20.59 10.53
C LEU A 84 14.79 20.58 11.87
N LYS A 85 14.77 21.69 12.62
CA LYS A 85 15.35 21.74 13.98
C LYS A 85 14.71 20.70 14.91
N ARG A 86 13.38 20.58 14.87
CA ARG A 86 12.66 19.58 15.66
C ARG A 86 13.08 18.16 15.27
N LEU A 87 13.13 17.86 13.97
CA LEU A 87 13.50 16.54 13.47
C LEU A 87 14.96 16.18 13.84
N MET A 88 15.88 17.14 13.76
CA MET A 88 17.28 16.94 14.16
C MET A 88 17.45 16.71 15.65
N PHE A 89 16.75 17.47 16.49
CA PHE A 89 16.75 17.24 17.94
C PHE A 89 16.20 15.85 18.29
N GLU A 90 15.11 15.46 17.64
CA GLU A 90 14.50 14.14 17.82
C GLU A 90 15.48 13.02 17.42
N ALA A 91 16.13 13.15 16.26
CA ALA A 91 17.14 12.20 15.79
C ALA A 91 18.34 12.08 16.76
N ALA A 92 18.89 13.21 17.21
CA ALA A 92 19.99 13.23 18.18
C ALA A 92 19.59 12.56 19.50
N THR A 93 18.35 12.79 19.95
CA THR A 93 17.82 12.16 21.17
C THR A 93 17.70 10.65 21.02
N PHE A 94 17.22 10.14 19.87
CA PHE A 94 17.15 8.70 19.63
C PHE A 94 18.54 8.04 19.57
N VAL A 95 19.52 8.68 18.95
CA VAL A 95 20.90 8.18 18.91
C VAL A 95 21.53 8.16 20.30
N ILE A 96 21.35 9.22 21.11
CA ILE A 96 21.85 9.23 22.48
C ILE A 96 21.19 8.15 23.33
N ALA A 97 19.86 7.96 23.19
CA ALA A 97 19.14 6.91 23.89
C ALA A 97 19.68 5.52 23.50
N GLN A 98 19.91 5.28 22.20
CA GLN A 98 20.51 4.05 21.69
C GLN A 98 21.93 3.83 22.25
N LEU A 99 22.79 4.85 22.23
CA LEU A 99 24.15 4.74 22.76
C LEU A 99 24.17 4.46 24.26
N LYS A 100 23.31 5.13 25.05
CA LYS A 100 23.15 4.84 26.49
C LYS A 100 22.70 3.41 26.72
N GLN A 101 21.78 2.90 25.90
CA GLN A 101 21.31 1.53 25.98
C GLN A 101 22.42 0.52 25.64
N ALA A 102 23.20 0.74 24.56
CA ALA A 102 24.32 -0.13 24.19
C ALA A 102 25.36 -0.26 25.31
N VAL A 103 25.62 0.83 26.02
CA VAL A 103 26.58 0.86 27.14
C VAL A 103 26.01 0.16 28.39
N GLN A 104 24.69 0.10 28.56
CA GLN A 104 24.03 -0.56 29.69
C GLN A 104 23.76 -2.05 29.44
N SER A 105 23.64 -2.48 28.18
CA SER A 105 23.33 -3.87 27.83
C SER A 105 24.59 -4.73 27.73
N GLU A 106 25.04 -5.27 28.87
CA GLU A 106 26.01 -6.36 28.91
C GLU A 106 25.24 -7.70 28.92
N SER A 107 25.47 -8.56 27.91
CA SER A 107 25.08 -9.98 27.80
C SER A 107 23.66 -10.39 27.34
N THR A 108 23.69 -11.43 26.48
CA THR A 108 22.63 -12.26 25.85
C THR A 108 21.96 -11.70 24.59
N GLU A 109 22.40 -12.22 23.45
CA GLU A 109 21.92 -11.98 22.08
C GLU A 109 20.49 -12.51 21.88
N ALA A 110 19.51 -11.86 22.51
CA ALA A 110 18.13 -11.98 22.08
C ALA A 110 17.98 -11.35 20.67
N PRO A 111 17.23 -11.98 19.76
CA PRO A 111 17.04 -11.44 18.41
C PRO A 111 16.38 -10.07 18.47
N ARG A 112 17.03 -9.09 17.84
CA ARG A 112 16.58 -7.70 17.79
C ARG A 112 15.20 -7.61 17.12
N ARG A 113 14.19 -7.20 17.87
CA ARG A 113 12.83 -6.93 17.41
C ARG A 113 12.79 -5.67 16.57
N LEU A 114 12.21 -5.81 15.37
CA LEU A 114 12.07 -4.73 14.42
C LEU A 114 10.97 -3.74 14.83
N PRO A 115 11.11 -2.44 14.53
CA PRO A 115 10.07 -1.44 14.70
C PRO A 115 8.81 -1.78 13.89
N ALA A 116 7.65 -1.29 14.31
CA ALA A 116 6.39 -1.55 13.61
C ALA A 116 6.41 -1.05 12.16
N ALA A 117 6.98 0.15 11.92
CA ALA A 117 7.15 0.72 10.59
C ALA A 117 7.99 -0.17 9.67
N GLU A 118 9.13 -0.66 10.17
CA GLU A 118 10.03 -1.57 9.47
C GLU A 118 9.37 -2.92 9.19
N LYS A 119 8.62 -3.47 10.16
CA LYS A 119 7.87 -4.71 9.99
C LYS A 119 6.84 -4.60 8.87
N MET A 120 6.07 -3.53 8.84
CA MET A 120 5.08 -3.28 7.79
C MET A 120 5.74 -3.10 6.42
N ALA A 121 6.86 -2.36 6.34
CA ALA A 121 7.59 -2.19 5.09
C ALA A 121 8.13 -3.52 4.56
N ARG A 122 8.73 -4.34 5.45
CA ARG A 122 9.21 -5.69 5.10
C ARG A 122 8.07 -6.61 4.70
N GLU A 123 6.92 -6.52 5.33
CA GLU A 123 5.74 -7.31 4.95
C GLU A 123 5.25 -6.92 3.55
N VAL A 124 5.17 -5.63 3.23
CA VAL A 124 4.81 -5.15 1.89
C VAL A 124 5.83 -5.60 0.85
N GLU A 125 7.12 -5.51 1.15
CA GLU A 125 8.18 -5.96 0.23
C GLU A 125 8.17 -7.47 0.03
N GLN A 126 8.04 -8.24 1.11
CA GLN A 126 7.89 -9.70 1.03
C GLN A 126 6.62 -10.07 0.28
N ARG A 127 5.51 -9.38 0.51
CA ARG A 127 4.26 -9.59 -0.21
C ARG A 127 4.42 -9.27 -1.69
N ASN A 128 5.12 -8.20 -2.05
CA ASN A 128 5.40 -7.85 -3.45
C ASN A 128 6.34 -8.86 -4.12
N ARG A 129 7.36 -9.34 -3.40
CA ARG A 129 8.29 -10.36 -3.87
C ARG A 129 7.62 -11.73 -4.03
N LEU A 130 6.70 -12.05 -3.12
CA LEU A 130 5.93 -13.29 -3.09
C LEU A 130 4.57 -13.15 -3.78
N ALA A 131 4.30 -12.04 -4.48
CA ALA A 131 3.02 -11.80 -5.16
C ALA A 131 2.74 -12.79 -6.30
N GLY A 132 3.74 -13.59 -6.70
CA GLY A 132 3.58 -14.72 -7.61
C GLY A 132 3.16 -16.03 -6.94
N VAL A 133 2.99 -16.03 -5.61
CA VAL A 133 2.65 -17.18 -4.77
C VAL A 133 1.34 -16.87 -4.06
N ASN A 134 0.22 -17.16 -4.71
CA ASN A 134 -1.06 -17.19 -4.02
C ASN A 134 -1.11 -18.50 -3.22
N ILE A 135 -0.74 -18.45 -1.95
CA ILE A 135 -1.21 -19.46 -1.01
C ILE A 135 -2.66 -19.09 -0.75
N GLU A 136 -3.59 -19.70 -1.48
CA GLU A 136 -5.03 -19.56 -1.22
C GLU A 136 -5.36 -20.35 0.04
N ARG A 137 -4.87 -19.86 1.19
CA ARG A 137 -5.06 -20.48 2.51
C ARG A 137 -6.54 -20.70 2.77
N GLU A 138 -7.38 -19.76 2.37
CA GLU A 138 -8.83 -19.87 2.48
C GLU A 138 -9.40 -21.04 1.66
N LEU A 139 -8.83 -21.36 0.49
CA LEU A 139 -9.27 -22.52 -0.31
C LEU A 139 -8.75 -23.83 0.26
N ALA A 140 -7.50 -23.86 0.74
CA ALA A 140 -6.94 -25.02 1.43
C ALA A 140 -7.76 -25.35 2.69
N ASP A 141 -8.12 -24.35 3.49
CA ASP A 141 -8.94 -24.50 4.68
C ASP A 141 -10.35 -24.96 4.30
N ARG A 142 -10.97 -24.35 3.28
CA ARG A 142 -12.30 -24.76 2.80
C ARG A 142 -12.32 -26.21 2.35
N GLU A 143 -11.34 -26.63 1.55
CA GLU A 143 -11.26 -27.99 1.06
C GLU A 143 -11.02 -28.99 2.21
N ALA A 144 -10.16 -28.63 3.17
CA ALA A 144 -9.94 -29.43 4.36
C ALA A 144 -11.22 -29.68 5.16
N PHE A 145 -12.03 -28.64 5.38
CA PHE A 145 -13.31 -28.80 6.08
C PHE A 145 -14.35 -29.59 5.27
N LEU A 146 -14.35 -29.48 3.93
CA LEU A 146 -15.25 -30.27 3.08
C LEU A 146 -14.91 -31.76 3.11
N ILE A 147 -13.62 -32.11 2.99
CA ILE A 147 -13.16 -33.50 3.09
C ILE A 147 -13.46 -34.06 4.49
N MET A 148 -13.16 -33.28 5.52
CA MET A 148 -13.43 -33.67 6.90
C MET A 148 -14.92 -33.89 7.16
N ALA A 149 -15.80 -33.06 6.62
CA ALA A 149 -17.25 -33.23 6.76
C ALA A 149 -17.77 -34.47 6.03
N ALA A 150 -17.10 -34.91 4.95
CA ALA A 150 -17.44 -36.14 4.25
C ALA A 150 -16.94 -37.41 4.98
N GLU A 151 -15.78 -37.32 5.64
CA GLU A 151 -15.11 -38.47 6.27
C GLU A 151 -15.51 -38.65 7.74
N VAL A 152 -15.73 -37.57 8.49
CA VAL A 152 -16.11 -37.60 9.91
C VAL A 152 -17.63 -37.63 10.06
N ARG A 153 -18.16 -38.77 10.49
CA ARG A 153 -19.62 -38.97 10.67
C ARG A 153 -20.14 -38.59 12.05
N ASP A 154 -19.29 -38.63 13.07
CA ASP A 154 -19.66 -38.36 14.46
C ASP A 154 -18.58 -37.47 15.09
N LEU A 155 -19.02 -36.49 15.89
CA LEU A 155 -18.16 -35.50 16.54
C LEU A 155 -17.86 -35.84 17.99
N ARG A 156 -18.54 -36.85 18.54
CA ARG A 156 -18.36 -37.25 19.94
C ARG A 156 -16.94 -37.76 20.19
N PRO A 157 -16.37 -37.50 21.38
CA PRO A 157 -15.09 -38.08 21.78
C PRO A 157 -15.17 -39.60 21.67
N ARG A 158 -14.14 -40.21 21.09
CA ARG A 158 -14.01 -41.67 21.05
C ARG A 158 -13.76 -42.18 22.47
N VAL A 159 -13.99 -43.47 22.70
CA VAL A 159 -13.72 -44.14 23.99
C VAL A 159 -12.27 -43.93 24.44
N ASP A 160 -11.35 -43.75 23.50
CA ASP A 160 -9.93 -43.48 23.70
C ASP A 160 -9.62 -42.01 24.10
N GLY A 161 -10.64 -41.16 24.25
CA GLY A 161 -10.50 -39.73 24.55
C GLY A 161 -10.08 -38.85 23.36
N SER A 162 -9.78 -39.45 22.21
CA SER A 162 -9.44 -38.70 20.99
C SER A 162 -10.68 -38.07 20.35
N PHE A 163 -10.55 -36.82 19.89
CA PHE A 163 -11.58 -36.18 19.07
C PHE A 163 -11.42 -36.59 17.60
N PRO A 164 -12.47 -37.11 16.95
CA PRO A 164 -12.38 -37.57 15.56
C PRO A 164 -12.02 -36.43 14.59
N MET A 165 -12.44 -35.21 14.91
CA MET A 165 -12.13 -34.00 14.14
C MET A 165 -10.64 -33.63 14.20
N SER A 166 -9.99 -33.77 15.36
CA SER A 166 -8.56 -33.45 15.50
C SER A 166 -7.69 -34.47 14.76
N VAL A 167 -8.03 -35.75 14.87
CA VAL A 167 -7.34 -36.83 14.15
C VAL A 167 -7.48 -36.65 12.63
N ALA A 168 -8.69 -36.31 12.16
CA ALA A 168 -8.92 -36.03 10.74
C ALA A 168 -8.14 -34.79 10.27
N LEU A 169 -8.12 -33.70 11.06
CA LEU A 169 -7.35 -32.51 10.72
C LEU A 169 -5.84 -32.79 10.64
N ASP A 170 -5.31 -33.62 11.54
CA ASP A 170 -3.90 -34.02 11.54
C ASP A 170 -3.55 -34.86 10.31
N ALA A 171 -4.43 -35.76 9.88
CA ALA A 171 -4.26 -36.55 8.65
C ALA A 171 -4.34 -35.67 7.39
N LEU A 172 -5.23 -34.68 7.39
CA LEU A 172 -5.46 -33.77 6.26
C LEU A 172 -4.31 -32.80 6.00
N ARG A 173 -3.42 -32.56 6.98
CA ARG A 173 -2.21 -31.74 6.80
C ARG A 173 -1.26 -32.27 5.72
N THR A 174 -1.24 -33.59 5.51
CA THR A 174 -0.36 -34.25 4.52
C THR A 174 -1.15 -34.82 3.34
N ASP A 175 -2.47 -34.59 3.28
CA ASP A 175 -3.30 -35.07 2.19
C ASP A 175 -2.94 -34.32 0.89
N PRO A 176 -2.68 -35.03 -0.23
CA PRO A 176 -2.32 -34.40 -1.50
C PRO A 176 -3.39 -33.44 -2.03
N ARG A 177 -4.67 -33.67 -1.71
CA ARG A 177 -5.80 -32.81 -2.12
C ARG A 177 -5.70 -31.41 -1.52
N ILE A 178 -5.25 -31.31 -0.27
CA ILE A 178 -5.07 -30.03 0.44
C ILE A 178 -3.70 -29.44 0.16
N THR A 179 -2.68 -30.31 0.10
CA THR A 179 -1.30 -29.92 -0.21
C THR A 179 -1.21 -29.21 -1.57
N MET A 180 -2.05 -29.58 -2.55
CA MET A 180 -2.14 -28.91 -3.85
C MET A 180 -2.52 -27.41 -3.72
N PHE A 181 -3.41 -27.05 -2.79
CA PHE A 181 -3.81 -25.66 -2.53
C PHE A 181 -2.81 -24.90 -1.65
N LEU A 182 -2.01 -25.62 -0.85
CA LEU A 182 -0.93 -25.07 -0.05
C LEU A 182 0.35 -24.83 -0.87
N MET A 183 0.47 -25.51 -2.02
CA MET A 183 1.57 -25.30 -2.96
C MET A 183 1.45 -23.94 -3.64
N ALA A 184 2.59 -23.26 -3.72
CA ALA A 184 2.75 -21.99 -4.41
C ALA A 184 2.56 -22.16 -5.92
N MET A 185 1.34 -21.98 -6.42
CA MET A 185 1.09 -22.03 -7.86
C MET A 185 1.54 -20.71 -8.52
N PRO A 186 2.39 -20.75 -9.57
CA PRO A 186 2.79 -19.54 -10.28
C PRO A 186 1.59 -18.99 -11.05
N PHE A 187 1.12 -17.81 -10.67
CA PHE A 187 0.10 -17.12 -11.45
C PHE A 187 0.74 -16.47 -12.69
N LYS A 188 0.14 -16.67 -13.87
CA LYS A 188 0.47 -15.85 -15.05
C LYS A 188 0.00 -14.43 -14.76
N ARG A 189 0.94 -13.57 -14.39
CA ARG A 189 0.74 -12.12 -14.32
C ARG A 189 0.10 -11.70 -15.64
N SER A 190 -1.16 -11.25 -15.63
CA SER A 190 -1.68 -10.50 -16.76
C SER A 190 -0.72 -9.33 -16.92
N VAL A 191 -0.04 -9.33 -18.07
CA VAL A 191 1.09 -8.49 -18.43
C VAL A 191 0.99 -7.12 -17.76
N ALA A 192 2.04 -6.79 -17.01
CA ALA A 192 2.27 -5.46 -16.50
C ALA A 192 2.09 -4.45 -17.63
N VAL A 193 1.46 -3.32 -17.35
CA VAL A 193 1.46 -2.17 -18.25
C VAL A 193 2.89 -1.93 -18.74
N ASP A 194 3.12 -2.17 -20.03
CA ASP A 194 4.39 -1.93 -20.72
C ASP A 194 4.84 -0.49 -20.47
N VAL A 195 6.00 -0.34 -19.82
CA VAL A 195 6.62 0.97 -19.56
C VAL A 195 7.35 1.52 -20.79
N ASP A 196 7.45 0.75 -21.88
CA ASP A 196 8.16 1.14 -23.12
C ASP A 196 7.26 1.46 -24.32
N ARG A 197 5.95 1.70 -24.12
CA ARG A 197 5.12 2.22 -25.21
C ARG A 197 5.35 3.74 -25.37
N PRO A 198 5.81 4.23 -26.54
CA PRO A 198 5.96 5.67 -26.76
C PRO A 198 4.61 6.38 -26.56
N PRO A 199 4.61 7.61 -26.01
CA PRO A 199 3.39 8.31 -25.67
C PRO A 199 2.53 8.53 -26.92
N THR A 200 1.28 8.08 -26.86
CA THR A 200 0.28 8.43 -27.87
C THR A 200 0.06 9.95 -27.87
N PRO A 201 -0.11 10.59 -29.04
CA PRO A 201 -0.25 12.03 -29.14
C PRO A 201 -1.47 12.55 -28.35
N PRO A 202 -1.41 13.79 -27.83
CA PRO A 202 -2.42 14.33 -26.93
C PRO A 202 -3.70 14.65 -27.70
N GLY A 203 -4.62 13.68 -27.74
CA GLY A 203 -5.94 13.88 -28.33
C GLY A 203 -7.03 12.90 -27.91
N ALA A 204 -6.71 11.78 -27.25
CA ALA A 204 -7.72 10.74 -26.99
C ALA A 204 -7.59 10.00 -25.65
N ALA A 205 -6.89 10.54 -24.66
CA ALA A 205 -6.95 10.05 -23.28
C ALA A 205 -7.91 10.93 -22.47
N ALA A 206 -9.18 10.53 -22.43
CA ALA A 206 -10.18 11.16 -21.56
C ALA A 206 -9.71 11.07 -20.10
N ALA A 207 -9.16 12.17 -19.58
CA ALA A 207 -8.66 12.29 -18.22
C ALA A 207 -9.73 11.86 -17.20
N ALA A 208 -9.49 10.75 -16.51
CA ALA A 208 -10.27 10.36 -15.36
C ALA A 208 -10.08 11.40 -14.26
N LYS A 209 -11.02 12.36 -14.16
CA LYS A 209 -11.00 13.42 -13.15
C LYS A 209 -10.84 12.81 -11.76
N THR A 210 -9.86 13.30 -10.99
CA THR A 210 -9.64 12.93 -9.59
C THR A 210 -10.93 13.13 -8.77
N ARG A 211 -11.13 12.31 -7.71
CA ARG A 211 -12.36 12.36 -6.88
C ARG A 211 -12.64 13.77 -6.33
N SER A 212 -11.59 14.54 -6.05
CA SER A 212 -11.67 15.95 -5.61
C SER A 212 -12.19 16.89 -6.69
N ALA A 213 -11.73 16.75 -7.94
CA ALA A 213 -12.21 17.53 -9.08
C ALA A 213 -13.69 17.25 -9.38
N LYS A 214 -14.12 15.99 -9.28
CA LYS A 214 -15.53 15.58 -9.43
C LYS A 214 -16.43 16.19 -8.34
N ARG A 215 -15.93 16.30 -7.09
CA ARG A 215 -16.65 16.92 -5.97
C ARG A 215 -16.83 18.43 -6.16
N ARG A 216 -15.77 19.15 -6.56
CA ARG A 216 -15.82 20.59 -6.83
C ARG A 216 -16.78 20.94 -7.98
N GLU A 217 -16.78 20.14 -9.03
CA GLU A 217 -17.71 20.36 -10.16
C GLU A 217 -19.17 20.11 -9.78
N ARG A 218 -19.45 19.13 -8.92
CA ARG A 218 -20.81 18.89 -8.41
C ARG A 218 -21.30 20.04 -7.53
N GLU A 219 -20.41 20.62 -6.73
CA GLU A 219 -20.74 21.77 -5.88
C GLU A 219 -20.98 23.05 -6.70
N LYS A 220 -20.17 23.29 -7.74
CA LYS A 220 -20.37 24.39 -8.68
C LYS A 220 -21.73 24.27 -9.38
N ARG A 221 -22.08 23.08 -9.88
CA ARG A 221 -23.39 22.82 -10.50
C ARG A 221 -24.56 23.05 -9.56
N ARG A 222 -24.41 22.77 -8.27
CA ARG A 222 -25.43 23.05 -7.26
C ARG A 222 -25.62 24.55 -7.06
N ARG A 223 -24.54 25.34 -7.08
CA ARG A 223 -24.59 26.81 -7.00
C ARG A 223 -25.22 27.42 -8.26
N ASP A 224 -24.84 26.93 -9.44
CA ASP A 224 -25.37 27.42 -10.72
C ASP A 224 -26.88 27.10 -10.87
N ALA A 225 -27.32 25.92 -10.42
CA ALA A 225 -28.74 25.55 -10.40
C ALA A 225 -29.54 26.38 -9.39
N GLU A 226 -28.95 26.71 -8.24
CA GLU A 226 -29.59 27.58 -7.25
C GLU A 226 -29.67 29.03 -7.74
N ALA A 227 -28.67 29.51 -8.47
CA ALA A 227 -28.66 30.83 -9.11
C ALA A 227 -29.69 30.94 -10.26
N ALA A 228 -29.82 29.89 -11.09
CA ALA A 228 -30.83 29.84 -12.16
C ALA A 228 -32.27 29.86 -11.59
N LYS A 229 -32.50 29.19 -10.46
CA LYS A 229 -33.81 29.17 -9.78
C LYS A 229 -34.21 30.54 -9.21
N ARG A 230 -33.24 31.40 -8.86
CA ARG A 230 -33.47 32.77 -8.37
C ARG A 230 -33.71 33.79 -9.48
N THR A 231 -33.31 33.50 -10.72
CA THR A 231 -33.35 34.43 -11.87
C THR A 231 -34.42 34.06 -12.90
N GLY A 232 -35.15 32.96 -12.70
CA GLY A 232 -36.23 32.53 -13.60
C GLY A 232 -35.75 32.06 -14.98
N ALA A 233 -34.44 31.84 -15.15
CA ALA A 233 -33.85 31.38 -16.40
C ALA A 233 -33.88 29.84 -16.50
N ASP A 234 -34.19 29.32 -17.69
CA ASP A 234 -34.18 27.89 -17.97
C ASP A 234 -32.79 27.27 -17.73
N PRO A 235 -32.69 26.11 -17.06
CA PRO A 235 -31.42 25.48 -16.77
C PRO A 235 -30.73 25.01 -18.07
N PRO A 236 -29.39 25.04 -18.14
CA PRO A 236 -28.66 24.60 -19.33
C PRO A 236 -28.95 23.12 -19.62
N ARG A 237 -29.38 22.82 -20.85
CA ARG A 237 -29.63 21.45 -21.33
C ARG A 237 -28.38 20.59 -21.17
N ARG A 238 -28.59 19.37 -20.66
CA ARG A 238 -27.55 18.35 -20.51
C ARG A 238 -27.01 17.97 -21.89
N ALA A 239 -25.69 17.91 -22.04
CA ALA A 239 -25.08 17.05 -23.06
C ALA A 239 -25.09 15.62 -22.51
N ASP A 240 -25.72 14.70 -23.23
CA ASP A 240 -25.74 13.29 -22.83
C ASP A 240 -24.32 12.71 -22.83
N PRO A 241 -23.93 11.96 -21.80
CA PRO A 241 -22.60 11.34 -21.75
C PRO A 241 -22.47 10.29 -22.86
N PRO A 242 -21.28 10.12 -23.47
CA PRO A 242 -21.06 9.03 -24.43
C PRO A 242 -21.28 7.70 -23.72
N ASN A 243 -22.17 6.88 -24.29
CA ASN A 243 -22.60 5.60 -23.75
C ASN A 243 -21.40 4.64 -23.61
N LYS A 244 -20.85 4.53 -22.40
CA LYS A 244 -19.81 3.55 -22.04
C LYS A 244 -20.44 2.21 -21.62
N GLY A 245 -21.34 1.69 -22.43
CA GLY A 245 -21.62 0.26 -22.48
C GLY A 245 -20.58 -0.36 -23.40
N ALA A 246 -19.69 -1.20 -22.86
CA ALA A 246 -18.76 -1.98 -23.67
C ALA A 246 -19.57 -2.76 -24.71
N ARG A 247 -19.50 -2.31 -25.97
CA ARG A 247 -20.07 -3.01 -27.11
C ARG A 247 -19.27 -4.30 -27.20
N LEU A 248 -19.83 -5.41 -26.74
CA LEU A 248 -19.24 -6.73 -26.90
C LEU A 248 -18.97 -6.92 -28.40
N THR A 249 -17.71 -6.79 -28.79
CA THR A 249 -17.29 -7.04 -30.16
C THR A 249 -17.54 -8.53 -30.42
N PRO A 250 -18.31 -8.88 -31.46
CA PRO A 250 -18.56 -10.28 -31.77
C PRO A 250 -17.21 -10.98 -32.08
N PRO A 251 -17.08 -12.28 -31.79
CA PRO A 251 -15.95 -13.09 -32.23
C PRO A 251 -15.73 -12.93 -33.74
N ALA A 252 -14.47 -13.02 -34.19
CA ALA A 252 -14.07 -12.72 -35.57
C ALA A 252 -14.87 -13.49 -36.63
N GLU A 253 -15.32 -14.70 -36.32
CA GLU A 253 -16.09 -15.58 -37.21
C GLU A 253 -17.51 -15.07 -37.51
N LEU A 254 -18.08 -14.22 -36.65
CA LEU A 254 -19.43 -13.67 -36.76
C LEU A 254 -19.46 -12.21 -37.22
N ALA A 255 -18.31 -11.68 -37.65
CA ALA A 255 -18.20 -10.29 -38.12
C ALA A 255 -18.96 -10.05 -39.42
N SER A 256 -19.08 -11.06 -40.29
CA SER A 256 -19.80 -11.01 -41.56
C SER A 256 -21.31 -11.25 -41.46
N CYS A 257 -21.81 -11.72 -40.32
CA CYS A 257 -23.22 -12.09 -40.14
C CYS A 257 -24.08 -10.92 -39.60
N HIS A 258 -25.41 -11.07 -39.65
CA HIS A 258 -26.35 -10.01 -39.26
C HIS A 258 -26.22 -9.65 -37.76
N GLN A 259 -25.84 -8.39 -37.49
CA GLN A 259 -25.65 -7.89 -36.12
C GLN A 259 -26.89 -7.15 -35.57
N LYS A 260 -27.78 -6.70 -36.46
CA LYS A 260 -28.98 -5.92 -36.12
C LYS A 260 -30.14 -6.36 -37.00
N THR A 261 -31.35 -6.32 -36.44
CA THR A 261 -32.58 -6.47 -37.22
C THR A 261 -32.84 -5.21 -38.04
N VAL A 262 -33.79 -5.29 -38.97
CA VAL A 262 -34.28 -4.16 -39.76
C VAL A 262 -34.75 -2.99 -38.87
N ASP A 263 -35.21 -3.30 -37.66
CA ASP A 263 -35.65 -2.34 -36.64
C ASP A 263 -34.51 -1.79 -35.76
N GLY A 264 -33.25 -2.09 -36.09
CA GLY A 264 -32.07 -1.57 -35.38
C GLY A 264 -31.80 -2.18 -34.00
N LYS A 265 -32.55 -3.21 -33.58
CA LYS A 265 -32.33 -3.94 -32.32
C LYS A 265 -31.19 -4.97 -32.47
N PRO A 266 -30.39 -5.21 -31.41
CA PRO A 266 -29.33 -6.21 -31.45
C PRO A 266 -29.93 -7.61 -31.62
N ILE A 267 -29.37 -8.38 -32.55
CA ILE A 267 -29.76 -9.77 -32.80
C ILE A 267 -29.01 -10.70 -31.82
N CYS A 268 -29.70 -11.68 -31.24
CA CYS A 268 -29.05 -12.73 -30.46
C CYS A 268 -28.23 -13.67 -31.35
N TRP A 269 -27.09 -14.16 -30.85
CA TRP A 269 -26.15 -14.97 -31.64
C TRP A 269 -26.76 -16.24 -32.25
N SER A 270 -27.84 -16.77 -31.67
CA SER A 270 -28.57 -17.94 -32.19
C SER A 270 -29.27 -17.70 -33.54
N HIS A 271 -29.52 -16.45 -33.92
CA HIS A 271 -30.14 -16.14 -35.21
C HIS A 271 -29.19 -16.38 -36.40
N ASN A 272 -27.87 -16.25 -36.19
CA ASN A 272 -26.84 -16.45 -37.22
C ASN A 272 -26.33 -17.90 -37.28
N LEU A 273 -26.84 -18.80 -36.43
CA LEU A 273 -26.44 -20.20 -36.30
C LEU A 273 -27.41 -21.17 -37.05
N LYS A 274 -28.16 -20.66 -38.03
CA LYS A 274 -29.03 -21.46 -38.91
C LYS A 274 -28.47 -21.54 -40.32
#